data_AF-A0A2V4DIE8-F1
#
_entry.id   AF-A0A2V4DIE8-F1
#
_cell.length_a   1.000
_cell.length_b   1.000
_cell.length_c   1.000
_cell.angle_alpha   90.00
_cell.angle_beta   90.00
_cell.angle_gamma   90.00
#
_symmetry.space_group_name_H-M   'P 1'
#
loop_
_entity.id
_entity.type
_entity.pdbx_description
1 polymer ?
#
loop_
_entity_poly.entity_id
_entity_poly.type
_entity_poly.pdbx_seq_one_letter_code
_entity_poly.pdbx_strand_id
1 'polypeptide(L)'
;MMGIMMLKGINPMYGIFFGFAVLAYHLIDIYLPSLHSLTRNPLRGGLLTSAVVGISMLIIGATGGGGTLSVISIDAPRFFFALIVSIFDIVLVYSIFGMMIWPFICSAWKKISETKDMPTTFLAITIAGFTTAITIYVAALWTYESIIWNADWPWVMWTMGNNGRYISLTMIPILMLLAHLKHQYPDLPSLENPGKKSAAFAVGILLIIPISLLAGIHGQTYWTDDAAEVLDNNMEEGEDFLFIHDGTLGMHYLYTFHTGIDDVGQRNITGHWRAPDSGWQDELVNGVKMENRGNLSNVQWIVFAPGTYWTDGYLEDWNMSLLGQADFMNGGGNWEIWSTHVREQEIVPF
;
A
#
# COMPACT_ATOMS: atom_id res chain seq x y z
N MET A 1 3.35 -19.00 0.78
CA MET A 1 2.18 -18.25 1.29
C MET A 1 1.96 -18.44 2.79
N MET A 2 1.87 -19.67 3.33
CA MET A 2 1.60 -19.89 4.77
C MET A 2 2.56 -19.17 5.74
N GLY A 3 3.88 -19.16 5.47
CA GLY A 3 4.84 -18.43 6.33
C GLY A 3 4.63 -16.91 6.35
N ILE A 4 4.22 -16.32 5.22
CA ILE A 4 3.92 -14.88 5.11
C ILE A 4 2.59 -14.54 5.81
N MET A 5 1.61 -15.44 5.73
CA MET A 5 0.31 -15.26 6.40
C MET A 5 0.46 -15.29 7.93
N MET A 6 1.28 -16.22 8.45
CA MET A 6 1.60 -16.30 9.88
C MET A 6 2.30 -15.03 10.38
N LEU A 7 3.27 -14.49 9.64
CA LEU A 7 3.97 -13.25 9.98
C LEU A 7 3.04 -12.03 10.02
N LYS A 8 1.96 -12.03 9.24
CA LYS A 8 0.96 -10.95 9.21
C LYS A 8 -0.26 -11.19 10.11
N GLY A 9 -0.22 -12.20 10.99
CA GLY A 9 -1.35 -12.54 11.87
C GLY A 9 -2.59 -13.06 11.14
N ILE A 10 -2.46 -13.46 9.87
CA ILE A 10 -3.55 -14.03 9.07
C ILE A 10 -3.54 -15.54 9.28
N ASN A 11 -4.70 -16.11 9.62
CA ASN A 11 -4.81 -17.55 9.85
C ASN A 11 -4.38 -18.34 8.60
N PRO A 12 -3.30 -19.13 8.66
CA PRO A 12 -2.75 -19.87 7.51
C PRO A 12 -3.73 -20.92 6.97
N MET A 13 -4.73 -21.33 7.77
CA MET A 13 -5.80 -22.24 7.34
C MET A 13 -6.60 -21.69 6.16
N TYR A 14 -6.66 -20.37 5.97
CA TYR A 14 -7.31 -19.77 4.80
C TYR A 14 -6.67 -20.20 3.47
N GLY A 15 -5.35 -20.48 3.46
CA GLY A 15 -4.67 -21.01 2.27
C GLY A 15 -5.12 -22.43 1.90
N ILE A 16 -5.50 -23.24 2.90
CA ILE A 16 -6.02 -24.60 2.70
C ILE A 16 -7.41 -24.54 2.05
N PHE A 17 -8.27 -23.63 2.51
CA PHE A 17 -9.59 -23.42 1.89
C PHE A 17 -9.48 -23.01 0.42
N PHE A 18 -8.53 -22.12 0.09
CA PHE A 18 -8.28 -21.75 -1.30
C PHE A 18 -7.81 -22.95 -2.15
N GLY A 19 -6.88 -23.76 -1.61
CA GLY A 19 -6.44 -24.99 -2.26
C GLY A 19 -7.58 -25.96 -2.53
N PHE A 20 -8.46 -26.19 -1.54
CA PHE A 20 -9.66 -27.03 -1.72
C PHE A 20 -10.66 -26.44 -2.72
N ALA A 21 -10.85 -25.12 -2.75
CA ALA A 21 -11.72 -24.48 -3.72
C ALA A 21 -11.21 -24.66 -5.16
N VAL A 22 -9.91 -24.51 -5.39
CA VAL A 22 -9.29 -24.75 -6.70
C VAL A 22 -9.41 -26.22 -7.10
N LEU A 23 -9.16 -27.15 -6.16
CA LEU A 23 -9.31 -28.58 -6.40
C LEU A 23 -10.77 -28.92 -6.74
N ALA A 24 -11.72 -28.43 -5.95
CA ALA A 24 -13.14 -28.63 -6.18
C ALA A 24 -13.56 -28.10 -7.56
N TYR A 25 -13.06 -26.93 -7.97
CA TYR A 25 -13.32 -26.37 -9.30
C TYR A 25 -12.86 -27.30 -10.43
N HIS A 26 -11.65 -27.88 -10.32
CA HIS A 26 -11.14 -28.84 -11.30
C HIS A 26 -11.93 -30.16 -11.28
N LEU A 27 -12.27 -30.67 -10.09
CA LEU A 27 -13.07 -31.89 -9.96
C LEU A 27 -14.47 -31.69 -10.57
N ILE A 28 -15.07 -30.52 -10.38
CA ILE A 28 -16.35 -30.17 -11.01
C ILE A 28 -16.21 -30.16 -12.53
N ASP A 29 -15.17 -29.53 -13.10
CA ASP A 29 -14.96 -29.55 -14.55
C ASP A 29 -14.76 -30.99 -15.09
N ILE A 30 -14.02 -31.84 -14.37
CA ILE A 30 -13.72 -33.20 -14.82
C ILE A 30 -14.96 -34.10 -14.75
N TYR A 31 -15.70 -34.08 -13.64
CA TYR A 31 -16.74 -35.07 -13.34
C TYR A 31 -18.16 -34.61 -13.65
N LEU A 32 -18.41 -33.31 -13.85
CA LEU A 32 -19.75 -32.76 -14.08
C LEU A 32 -19.83 -31.99 -15.43
N PRO A 33 -19.96 -32.70 -16.57
CA PRO A 33 -20.06 -32.07 -17.89
C PRO A 33 -21.22 -31.08 -18.04
N SER A 34 -22.30 -31.26 -17.26
CA SER A 34 -23.45 -30.33 -17.22
C SER A 34 -23.05 -28.91 -16.81
N LEU A 35 -21.95 -28.76 -16.07
CA LEU A 35 -21.44 -27.48 -15.58
C LEU A 35 -20.35 -26.86 -16.47
N HIS A 36 -19.98 -27.48 -17.60
CA HIS A 36 -19.00 -26.93 -18.54
C HIS A 36 -19.37 -25.55 -19.08
N SER A 37 -20.67 -25.24 -19.15
CA SER A 37 -21.15 -23.91 -19.52
C SER A 37 -20.75 -22.80 -18.54
N LEU A 38 -20.32 -23.17 -17.33
CA LEU A 38 -19.80 -22.31 -16.27
C LEU A 38 -18.30 -22.49 -16.09
N THR A 39 -17.80 -23.73 -15.94
CA THR A 39 -16.39 -24.02 -15.66
C THR A 39 -15.44 -23.76 -16.83
N ARG A 40 -15.98 -23.70 -18.05
CA ARG A 40 -15.22 -23.40 -19.27
C ARG A 40 -15.67 -22.10 -19.94
N ASN A 41 -16.41 -21.26 -19.23
CA ASN A 41 -16.77 -19.94 -19.74
C ASN A 41 -16.04 -18.85 -18.93
N PRO A 42 -15.04 -18.17 -19.50
CA PRO A 42 -14.21 -17.21 -18.78
C PRO A 42 -15.02 -16.09 -18.11
N LEU A 43 -16.04 -15.56 -18.80
CA LEU A 43 -16.85 -14.45 -18.30
C LEU A 43 -17.77 -14.88 -17.15
N ARG A 44 -18.46 -16.01 -17.29
CA ARG A 44 -19.34 -16.53 -16.24
C ARG A 44 -18.55 -16.99 -15.02
N GLY A 45 -17.44 -17.70 -15.24
CA GLY A 45 -16.53 -18.10 -14.17
C GLY A 45 -15.97 -16.90 -13.43
N GLY A 46 -15.49 -15.89 -14.16
CA GLY A 46 -14.96 -14.66 -13.59
C GLY A 46 -16.00 -13.90 -12.77
N LEU A 47 -17.21 -13.69 -13.32
CA LEU A 47 -18.31 -13.03 -12.62
C LEU A 47 -18.72 -13.77 -11.34
N LEU A 48 -18.86 -15.10 -11.40
CA LEU A 48 -19.19 -15.90 -10.22
C LEU A 48 -18.10 -15.78 -9.16
N THR A 49 -16.83 -15.82 -9.57
CA THR A 49 -15.70 -15.72 -8.65
C THR A 49 -15.66 -14.34 -7.98
N SER A 50 -15.80 -13.26 -8.75
CA SER A 50 -15.91 -11.91 -8.20
C SER A 50 -17.09 -11.76 -7.24
N ALA A 51 -18.27 -12.32 -7.57
CA ALA A 51 -19.42 -12.29 -6.68
C ALA A 51 -19.15 -13.04 -5.37
N VAL A 52 -18.61 -14.26 -5.44
CA VAL A 52 -18.32 -15.08 -4.25
C VAL A 52 -17.26 -14.41 -3.38
N VAL A 53 -16.14 -13.95 -3.96
CA VAL A 53 -15.07 -13.26 -3.23
C VAL A 53 -15.59 -11.96 -2.61
N GLY A 54 -16.30 -11.15 -3.40
CA GLY A 54 -16.84 -9.87 -2.95
C GLY A 54 -17.82 -10.04 -1.79
N ILE A 55 -18.82 -10.92 -1.94
CA ILE A 55 -19.78 -11.21 -0.88
C ILE A 55 -19.08 -11.75 0.37
N SER A 56 -18.11 -12.65 0.22
CA SER A 56 -17.39 -13.23 1.36
C SER A 56 -16.64 -12.15 2.15
N MET A 57 -15.92 -11.25 1.47
CA MET A 57 -15.18 -10.17 2.14
C MET A 57 -16.12 -9.16 2.80
N LEU A 58 -17.23 -8.82 2.15
CA LEU A 58 -18.25 -7.94 2.73
C LEU A 58 -18.88 -8.56 3.99
N ILE A 59 -19.20 -9.85 3.97
CA ILE A 59 -19.72 -10.57 5.15
C ILE A 59 -18.69 -10.56 6.27
N ILE A 60 -17.44 -10.93 5.98
CA ILE A 60 -16.36 -10.94 6.98
C ILE A 60 -16.23 -9.56 7.65
N GLY A 61 -16.15 -8.49 6.85
CA GLY A 61 -16.02 -7.13 7.38
C GLY A 61 -17.26 -6.64 8.13
N ALA A 62 -18.47 -6.97 7.63
CA ALA A 62 -19.73 -6.61 8.30
C ALA A 62 -19.90 -7.31 9.65
N THR A 63 -19.32 -8.51 9.84
CA THR A 63 -19.26 -9.20 11.13
C THR A 63 -18.15 -8.71 12.07
N GLY A 64 -17.43 -7.65 11.70
CA GLY A 64 -16.31 -7.09 12.48
C GLY A 64 -15.02 -7.91 12.41
N GLY A 65 -14.94 -8.88 11.49
CA GLY A 65 -13.77 -9.72 11.29
C GLY A 65 -12.81 -9.19 10.22
N GLY A 66 -11.64 -9.83 10.11
CA GLY A 66 -10.73 -9.62 8.98
C GLY A 66 -9.79 -8.42 9.10
N GLY A 67 -9.45 -7.97 10.32
CA GLY A 67 -8.50 -6.88 10.55
C GLY A 67 -9.01 -5.59 9.93
N THR A 68 -8.30 -5.05 8.94
CA THR A 68 -8.70 -3.86 8.16
C THR A 68 -10.14 -3.94 7.62
N LEU A 69 -10.65 -5.13 7.27
CA LEU A 69 -12.02 -5.29 6.77
C LEU A 69 -13.09 -4.99 7.82
N SER A 70 -12.78 -5.04 9.13
CA SER A 70 -13.74 -4.74 10.19
C SER A 70 -14.29 -3.32 10.10
N VAL A 71 -13.59 -2.43 9.40
CA VAL A 71 -14.01 -1.04 9.16
C VAL A 71 -15.38 -0.95 8.46
N ILE A 72 -15.77 -1.99 7.72
CA ILE A 72 -17.09 -2.07 7.09
C ILE A 72 -18.20 -2.04 8.16
N SER A 73 -17.97 -2.64 9.33
CA SER A 73 -18.91 -2.61 10.45
C SER A 73 -18.84 -1.31 11.27
N ILE A 74 -17.73 -0.55 11.15
CA ILE A 74 -17.46 0.66 11.93
C ILE A 74 -17.97 1.92 11.20
N ASP A 75 -17.62 2.08 9.92
CA ASP A 75 -18.00 3.23 9.08
C ASP A 75 -18.29 2.78 7.63
N ALA A 76 -19.45 2.13 7.47
CA ALA A 76 -19.91 1.67 6.16
C ALA A 76 -20.03 2.80 5.11
N PRO A 77 -20.56 4.01 5.43
CA PRO A 77 -20.65 5.09 4.45
C PRO A 77 -19.30 5.48 3.84
N ARG A 78 -18.26 5.68 4.67
CA ARG A 78 -16.91 5.99 4.15
C ARG A 78 -16.36 4.84 3.32
N PHE A 79 -16.53 3.60 3.78
CA PHE A 79 -16.12 2.42 3.03
C PHE A 79 -16.77 2.33 1.64
N PHE A 80 -18.08 2.54 1.51
CA PHE A 80 -18.75 2.45 0.20
C PHE A 80 -18.32 3.57 -0.75
N PHE A 81 -18.06 4.78 -0.23
CA PHE A 81 -17.48 5.84 -1.04
C PHE A 81 -16.06 5.47 -1.51
N ALA A 82 -15.20 4.98 -0.58
CA ALA A 82 -13.87 4.49 -0.93
C ALA A 82 -13.90 3.32 -1.91
N LEU A 83 -14.92 2.45 -1.86
CA LEU A 83 -15.06 1.34 -2.79
C LEU A 83 -15.26 1.82 -4.23
N ILE A 84 -16.07 2.86 -4.43
CA ILE A 84 -16.26 3.47 -5.76
C ILE A 84 -14.95 4.06 -6.27
N VAL A 85 -14.24 4.81 -5.42
CA VAL A 85 -12.94 5.40 -5.78
C VAL A 85 -11.90 4.30 -6.06
N SER A 86 -11.89 3.22 -5.28
CA SER A 86 -10.97 2.11 -5.46
C SER A 86 -11.25 1.33 -6.73
N ILE A 87 -12.51 1.16 -7.15
CA ILE A 87 -12.84 0.58 -8.46
C ILE A 87 -12.22 1.41 -9.58
N PHE A 88 -12.36 2.73 -9.52
CA PHE A 88 -11.74 3.63 -10.49
C PHE A 88 -10.22 3.50 -10.49
N ASP A 89 -9.59 3.59 -9.33
CA ASP A 89 -8.13 3.55 -9.21
C ASP A 89 -7.55 2.19 -9.63
N ILE A 90 -8.06 1.09 -9.07
CA ILE A 90 -7.57 -0.27 -9.33
C ILE A 90 -7.81 -0.71 -10.77
N VAL A 91 -9.05 -0.57 -11.26
CA VAL A 91 -9.45 -1.13 -12.55
C VAL A 91 -9.02 -0.21 -13.68
N LEU A 92 -9.27 1.10 -13.57
CA LEU A 92 -8.95 2.02 -14.65
C LEU A 92 -7.49 2.48 -14.59
N VAL A 93 -7.08 3.10 -13.49
CA VAL A 93 -5.77 3.75 -13.41
C VAL A 93 -4.66 2.69 -13.43
N TYR A 94 -4.63 1.76 -12.49
CA TYR A 94 -3.52 0.82 -12.39
C TYR A 94 -3.60 -0.37 -13.34
N SER A 95 -4.76 -1.00 -13.51
CA SER A 95 -4.86 -2.19 -14.39
C SER A 95 -4.81 -1.82 -15.87
N ILE A 96 -5.64 -0.87 -16.31
CA ILE A 96 -5.78 -0.57 -17.74
C ILE A 96 -4.64 0.33 -18.22
N PHE A 97 -4.37 1.43 -17.53
CA PHE A 97 -3.29 2.34 -17.88
C PHE A 97 -1.94 1.91 -17.31
N GLY A 98 -1.84 1.68 -16.00
CA GLY A 98 -0.58 1.37 -15.31
C GLY A 98 0.14 0.12 -15.83
N MET A 99 -0.61 -0.92 -16.21
CA MET A 99 -0.02 -2.13 -16.84
C MET A 99 0.01 -2.07 -18.37
N MET A 100 -0.36 -0.94 -18.99
CA MET A 100 -0.37 -0.75 -20.45
C MET A 100 -1.25 -1.74 -21.24
N ILE A 101 -2.31 -2.25 -20.63
CA ILE A 101 -3.19 -3.25 -21.25
C ILE A 101 -4.22 -2.59 -22.19
N TRP A 102 -4.52 -1.30 -21.99
CA TRP A 102 -5.57 -0.58 -22.73
C TRP A 102 -5.56 -0.72 -24.27
N PRO A 103 -4.41 -0.82 -24.99
CA PRO A 103 -4.43 -0.95 -26.45
C PRO A 103 -5.01 -2.30 -26.92
N PHE A 104 -4.95 -3.31 -26.05
CA PHE A 104 -5.27 -4.71 -26.36
C PHE A 104 -6.63 -5.15 -25.79
N ILE A 105 -7.16 -4.42 -24.79
CA ILE A 105 -8.30 -4.88 -23.99
C ILE A 105 -9.55 -5.21 -24.81
N CYS A 106 -9.92 -4.38 -25.78
CA CYS A 106 -11.11 -4.64 -26.61
C CYS A 106 -10.95 -5.89 -27.49
N SER A 107 -9.75 -6.10 -28.05
CA SER A 107 -9.45 -7.26 -28.89
C SER A 107 -9.41 -8.54 -28.05
N ALA A 108 -8.76 -8.49 -26.89
CA ALA A 108 -8.71 -9.60 -25.96
C ALA A 108 -10.12 -9.96 -25.44
N TRP A 109 -10.91 -8.96 -25.03
CA TRP A 109 -12.26 -9.17 -24.50
C TRP A 109 -13.17 -9.91 -25.48
N LYS A 110 -13.14 -9.52 -26.76
CA LYS A 110 -13.91 -10.22 -27.80
C LYS A 110 -13.55 -11.70 -27.85
N LYS A 111 -12.26 -12.04 -27.83
CA LYS A 111 -11.81 -13.44 -27.85
C LYS A 111 -12.11 -14.20 -26.57
N ILE A 112 -11.96 -13.57 -25.41
CA ILE A 112 -12.37 -14.13 -24.12
C ILE A 112 -13.86 -14.52 -24.14
N SER A 113 -14.72 -13.69 -24.73
CA SER A 113 -16.17 -13.95 -24.82
C SER A 113 -16.54 -15.11 -25.75
N GLU A 114 -15.72 -15.36 -26.78
CA GLU A 114 -15.90 -16.43 -27.77
C GLU A 114 -15.31 -17.76 -27.30
N THR A 115 -14.31 -17.71 -26.41
CA THR A 115 -13.53 -18.88 -25.99
C THR A 115 -14.28 -19.71 -24.96
N LYS A 116 -14.24 -21.04 -25.12
CA LYS A 116 -14.80 -21.99 -24.15
C LYS A 116 -13.81 -23.10 -23.78
N ASP A 117 -12.80 -22.78 -22.98
CA ASP A 117 -11.81 -23.72 -22.49
C ASP A 117 -11.46 -23.49 -21.02
N MET A 118 -10.91 -24.52 -20.39
CA MET A 118 -10.54 -24.50 -18.98
C MET A 118 -9.34 -23.57 -18.70
N PRO A 119 -8.24 -23.57 -19.49
CA PRO A 119 -7.11 -22.68 -19.23
C PRO A 119 -7.47 -21.18 -19.24
N THR A 120 -8.21 -20.70 -20.25
CA THR A 120 -8.66 -19.30 -20.30
C THR A 120 -9.58 -18.98 -19.14
N THR A 121 -10.50 -19.90 -18.80
CA THR A 121 -11.42 -19.71 -17.68
C THR A 121 -10.67 -19.65 -16.35
N PHE A 122 -9.70 -20.53 -16.13
CA PHE A 122 -8.89 -20.55 -14.92
C PHE A 122 -8.09 -19.25 -14.72
N LEU A 123 -7.51 -18.71 -15.79
CA LEU A 123 -6.82 -17.42 -15.74
C LEU A 123 -7.81 -16.28 -15.48
N ALA A 124 -8.99 -16.30 -16.11
CA ALA A 124 -10.03 -15.29 -15.90
C ALA A 124 -10.57 -15.29 -14.46
N ILE A 125 -10.84 -16.45 -13.84
CA ILE A 125 -11.27 -16.52 -12.44
C ILE A 125 -10.18 -16.04 -11.48
N THR A 126 -8.91 -16.33 -11.78
CA THR A 126 -7.77 -15.89 -10.97
C THR A 126 -7.67 -14.38 -10.99
N ILE A 127 -7.69 -13.76 -12.18
CA ILE A 127 -7.66 -12.30 -12.35
C ILE A 127 -8.88 -11.68 -11.65
N ALA A 128 -10.09 -12.15 -11.95
CA ALA A 128 -11.32 -11.60 -11.39
C ALA A 128 -11.36 -11.67 -9.86
N GLY A 129 -10.96 -12.81 -9.27
CA GLY A 129 -10.91 -13.00 -7.83
C GLY A 129 -9.91 -12.07 -7.15
N PHE A 130 -8.67 -11.98 -7.65
CA PHE A 130 -7.67 -11.09 -7.08
C PHE A 130 -8.03 -9.62 -7.27
N THR A 131 -8.51 -9.21 -8.45
CA THR A 131 -8.95 -7.83 -8.70
C THR A 131 -10.04 -7.43 -7.71
N THR A 132 -11.08 -8.26 -7.54
CA THR A 132 -12.15 -7.99 -6.57
C THR A 132 -11.61 -7.90 -5.14
N ALA A 133 -10.76 -8.83 -4.72
CA ALA A 133 -10.21 -8.82 -3.37
C ALA A 133 -9.37 -7.58 -3.09
N ILE A 134 -8.51 -7.20 -4.04
CA ILE A 134 -7.63 -6.03 -3.91
C ILE A 134 -8.46 -4.74 -3.90
N THR A 135 -9.47 -4.60 -4.76
CA THR A 135 -10.35 -3.43 -4.76
C THR A 135 -11.05 -3.24 -3.41
N ILE A 136 -11.63 -4.31 -2.85
CA ILE A 136 -12.31 -4.23 -1.55
C ILE A 136 -11.30 -3.94 -0.43
N TYR A 137 -10.14 -4.58 -0.47
CA TYR A 137 -9.10 -4.37 0.53
C TYR A 137 -8.57 -2.94 0.53
N VAL A 138 -8.28 -2.35 -0.63
CA VAL A 138 -7.77 -0.96 -0.73
C VAL A 138 -8.82 0.03 -0.22
N ALA A 139 -10.11 -0.19 -0.54
CA ALA A 139 -11.19 0.63 0.00
C ALA A 139 -11.27 0.54 1.54
N ALA A 140 -11.17 -0.68 2.09
CA ALA A 140 -11.15 -0.88 3.53
C ALA A 140 -9.91 -0.24 4.17
N LEU A 141 -8.74 -0.33 3.52
CA LEU A 141 -7.50 0.26 3.99
C LEU A 141 -7.60 1.77 4.09
N TRP A 142 -8.06 2.46 3.04
CA TRP A 142 -8.24 3.91 3.08
C TRP A 142 -9.20 4.35 4.19
N THR A 143 -10.31 3.65 4.37
CA THR A 143 -11.25 3.97 5.46
C THR A 143 -10.63 3.72 6.83
N TYR A 144 -9.97 2.58 7.01
CA TYR A 144 -9.35 2.18 8.27
C TYR A 144 -8.27 3.17 8.71
N GLU A 145 -7.35 3.49 7.81
CA GLU A 145 -6.27 4.45 8.07
C GLU A 145 -6.82 5.86 8.31
N SER A 146 -7.89 6.26 7.60
CA SER A 146 -8.54 7.56 7.85
C SER A 146 -9.07 7.71 9.28
N ILE A 147 -9.55 6.61 9.87
CA ILE A 147 -10.10 6.61 11.23
C ILE A 147 -8.96 6.61 12.24
N ILE A 148 -7.94 5.77 12.05
CA ILE A 148 -6.83 5.65 13.00
C ILE A 148 -5.97 6.91 13.02
N TRP A 149 -5.75 7.54 11.87
CA TRP A 149 -4.96 8.75 11.77
C TRP A 149 -5.77 10.02 11.91
N ASN A 150 -7.09 9.92 12.09
CA ASN A 150 -8.02 11.04 12.04
C ASN A 150 -7.77 11.94 10.80
N ALA A 151 -7.53 11.30 9.65
CA ALA A 151 -7.14 11.98 8.43
C ALA A 151 -8.36 12.61 7.73
N ASP A 152 -8.10 13.72 7.02
CA ASP A 152 -9.14 14.43 6.29
C ASP A 152 -9.75 13.58 5.17
N TRP A 153 -11.08 13.56 5.14
CA TRP A 153 -11.86 12.89 4.11
C TRP A 153 -12.28 13.88 3.01
N PRO A 154 -12.18 13.55 1.70
CA PRO A 154 -11.77 12.27 1.10
C PRO A 154 -10.25 12.17 0.78
N TRP A 155 -9.43 13.09 1.28
CA TRP A 155 -8.05 13.28 0.85
C TRP A 155 -7.13 12.09 1.12
N VAL A 156 -7.40 11.29 2.14
CA VAL A 156 -6.67 10.04 2.42
C VAL A 156 -6.53 9.12 1.19
N MET A 157 -7.55 9.07 0.31
CA MET A 157 -7.52 8.25 -0.91
C MET A 157 -6.61 8.82 -1.99
N TRP A 158 -6.40 10.13 -1.99
CA TRP A 158 -5.43 10.78 -2.88
C TRP A 158 -4.02 10.55 -2.38
N THR A 159 -3.77 10.84 -1.10
CA THR A 159 -2.46 10.67 -0.45
C THR A 159 -1.99 9.21 -0.52
N MET A 160 -2.89 8.26 -0.30
CA MET A 160 -2.62 6.84 -0.39
C MET A 160 -3.09 6.21 -1.71
N GLY A 161 -3.27 7.00 -2.77
CA GLY A 161 -3.69 6.49 -4.09
C GLY A 161 -2.67 5.51 -4.70
N ASN A 162 -1.43 5.55 -4.24
CA ASN A 162 -0.41 4.58 -4.59
C ASN A 162 -0.70 3.15 -4.11
N ASN A 163 -1.69 2.94 -3.22
CA ASN A 163 -2.19 1.62 -2.84
C ASN A 163 -2.78 0.86 -4.03
N GLY A 164 -3.23 1.58 -5.07
CA GLY A 164 -3.69 1.00 -6.32
C GLY A 164 -2.68 0.03 -6.94
N ARG A 165 -1.37 0.23 -6.71
CA ARG A 165 -0.29 -0.63 -7.20
C ARG A 165 -0.40 -2.09 -6.79
N TYR A 166 -1.14 -2.43 -5.73
CA TYR A 166 -1.32 -3.81 -5.28
C TYR A 166 -1.93 -4.70 -6.37
N ILE A 167 -2.65 -4.12 -7.33
CA ILE A 167 -3.20 -4.86 -8.46
C ILE A 167 -2.12 -5.48 -9.37
N SER A 168 -0.87 -5.01 -9.31
CA SER A 168 0.30 -5.61 -9.99
C SER A 168 0.47 -7.10 -9.72
N LEU A 169 -0.05 -7.63 -8.61
CA LEU A 169 -0.13 -9.07 -8.34
C LEU A 169 -0.87 -9.85 -9.45
N THR A 170 -1.80 -9.21 -10.16
CA THR A 170 -2.55 -9.80 -11.28
C THR A 170 -1.83 -9.70 -12.61
N MET A 171 -0.70 -8.97 -12.69
CA MET A 171 0.01 -8.73 -13.94
C MET A 171 0.44 -10.04 -14.61
N ILE A 172 1.03 -10.97 -13.86
CA ILE A 172 1.46 -12.26 -14.40
C ILE A 172 0.27 -13.08 -14.93
N PRO A 173 -0.82 -13.31 -14.17
CA PRO A 173 -2.03 -13.94 -14.71
C PRO A 173 -2.59 -13.26 -15.97
N ILE A 174 -2.59 -11.92 -16.05
CA ILE A 174 -3.06 -11.19 -17.22
C ILE A 174 -2.14 -11.43 -18.42
N LEU A 175 -0.83 -11.36 -18.24
CA LEU A 175 0.15 -11.64 -19.30
C LEU A 175 0.02 -13.08 -19.79
N MET A 176 -0.16 -14.04 -18.89
CA MET A 176 -0.44 -15.43 -19.24
C MET A 176 -1.73 -15.58 -20.05
N LEU A 177 -2.80 -14.87 -19.67
CA LEU A 177 -4.07 -14.88 -20.41
C LEU A 177 -3.89 -14.31 -21.82
N LEU A 178 -3.20 -13.18 -21.96
CA LEU A 178 -2.94 -12.57 -23.26
C LEU A 178 -2.06 -13.45 -24.14
N ALA A 179 -1.03 -14.09 -23.58
CA ALA A 179 -0.16 -15.02 -24.29
C ALA A 179 -0.93 -16.27 -24.75
N HIS A 180 -1.76 -16.85 -23.88
CA HIS A 180 -2.61 -17.99 -24.23
C HIS A 180 -3.61 -17.65 -25.34
N LEU A 181 -4.27 -16.49 -25.26
CA LEU A 181 -5.17 -16.02 -26.32
C LEU A 181 -4.43 -15.78 -27.64
N LYS A 182 -3.21 -15.24 -27.61
CA LYS A 182 -2.37 -15.08 -28.80
C LYS A 182 -2.00 -16.42 -29.43
N HIS A 183 -1.72 -17.43 -28.61
CA HIS A 183 -1.46 -18.79 -29.09
C HIS A 183 -2.68 -19.39 -29.80
N GLN A 184 -3.88 -19.21 -29.23
CA GLN A 184 -5.12 -19.68 -29.86
C GLN A 184 -5.55 -18.84 -31.07
N TYR A 185 -5.24 -17.54 -31.06
CA TYR A 185 -5.62 -16.57 -32.08
C TYR A 185 -4.38 -15.79 -32.56
N PRO A 186 -3.61 -16.34 -33.51
CA PRO A 186 -2.34 -15.75 -33.97
C PRO A 186 -2.46 -14.32 -34.54
N ASP A 187 -3.65 -13.89 -34.98
CA ASP A 187 -3.89 -12.54 -35.48
C ASP A 187 -4.14 -11.50 -34.38
N LEU A 188 -4.27 -11.93 -33.12
CA LEU A 188 -4.51 -11.03 -31.99
C LEU A 188 -3.29 -10.09 -31.80
N PRO A 189 -3.47 -8.77 -31.66
CA PRO A 189 -2.37 -7.91 -31.26
C PRO A 189 -1.90 -8.29 -29.85
N SER A 190 -0.59 -8.23 -29.64
CA SER A 190 0.09 -8.65 -28.41
C SER A 190 1.22 -7.67 -28.06
N LEU A 191 1.82 -7.81 -26.88
CA LEU A 191 2.95 -6.99 -26.45
C LEU A 191 4.16 -7.15 -27.39
N GLU A 192 4.44 -8.37 -27.85
CA GLU A 192 5.55 -8.65 -28.77
C GLU A 192 5.26 -8.23 -30.21
N ASN A 193 4.00 -8.39 -30.64
CA ASN A 193 3.56 -8.00 -31.97
C ASN A 193 2.26 -7.19 -31.87
N PRO A 194 2.34 -5.86 -31.67
CA PRO A 194 1.18 -5.00 -31.48
C PRO A 194 0.47 -4.67 -32.80
N GLY A 195 1.10 -4.90 -33.96
CA GLY A 195 0.52 -4.64 -35.28
C GLY A 195 -0.06 -3.23 -35.40
N LYS A 196 -1.35 -3.13 -35.74
CA LYS A 196 -2.08 -1.84 -35.85
C LYS A 196 -2.19 -1.06 -34.53
N LYS A 197 -1.87 -1.68 -33.38
CA LYS A 197 -1.89 -1.04 -32.06
C LYS A 197 -0.52 -0.49 -31.64
N SER A 198 0.50 -0.56 -32.50
CA SER A 198 1.87 -0.12 -32.19
C SER A 198 1.95 1.34 -31.72
N ALA A 199 1.28 2.26 -32.40
CA ALA A 199 1.27 3.68 -32.01
C ALA A 199 0.65 3.90 -30.64
N ALA A 200 -0.50 3.27 -30.36
CA ALA A 200 -1.15 3.32 -29.05
C ALA A 200 -0.28 2.71 -27.94
N PHE A 201 0.38 1.59 -28.24
CA PHE A 201 1.31 0.95 -27.31
C PHE A 201 2.54 1.83 -27.03
N ALA A 202 3.12 2.45 -28.05
CA ALA A 202 4.24 3.38 -27.91
C ALA A 202 3.86 4.62 -27.08
N VAL A 203 2.66 5.18 -27.26
CA VAL A 203 2.13 6.24 -26.40
C VAL A 203 2.03 5.77 -24.95
N GLY A 204 1.57 4.54 -24.72
CA GLY A 204 1.56 3.94 -23.37
C GLY A 204 2.95 3.90 -22.73
N ILE A 205 3.96 3.43 -23.48
CA ILE A 205 5.36 3.40 -23.03
C ILE A 205 5.85 4.81 -22.68
N LEU A 206 5.63 5.76 -23.58
CA LEU A 206 6.09 7.14 -23.43
C LEU A 206 5.42 7.88 -22.28
N LEU A 207 4.20 7.50 -21.89
CA LEU A 207 3.53 8.07 -20.73
C LEU A 207 4.01 7.42 -19.43
N ILE A 208 4.19 6.09 -19.42
CA ILE A 208 4.52 5.38 -18.18
C ILE A 208 5.98 5.53 -17.80
N ILE A 209 6.93 5.46 -18.74
CA ILE A 209 8.35 5.54 -18.40
C ILE A 209 8.66 6.81 -17.60
N PRO A 210 8.29 8.04 -18.05
CA PRO A 210 8.56 9.24 -17.28
C PRO A 210 7.83 9.27 -15.93
N ILE A 211 6.58 8.80 -15.86
CA ILE A 211 5.81 8.77 -14.61
C ILE A 211 6.43 7.79 -13.62
N SER A 212 6.85 6.60 -14.08
CA SER A 212 7.53 5.59 -13.25
C SER A 212 8.92 6.05 -12.81
N LEU A 213 9.66 6.75 -13.68
CA LEU A 213 10.95 7.34 -13.31
C LEU A 213 10.77 8.46 -12.28
N LEU A 214 9.79 9.36 -12.48
CA LEU A 214 9.46 10.41 -11.52
C LEU A 214 9.00 9.83 -10.19
N ALA A 215 8.14 8.80 -10.20
CA ALA A 215 7.71 8.10 -9.00
C ALA A 215 8.87 7.37 -8.31
N GLY A 216 9.81 6.81 -9.07
CA GLY A 216 11.02 6.17 -8.55
C GLY A 216 11.97 7.16 -7.91
N ILE A 217 12.24 8.30 -8.56
CA ILE A 217 13.09 9.37 -8.01
C ILE A 217 12.44 9.97 -6.76
N HIS A 218 11.14 10.29 -6.83
CA HIS A 218 10.37 10.80 -5.69
C HIS A 218 10.33 9.82 -4.51
N GLY A 219 10.24 8.52 -4.78
CA GLY A 219 10.19 7.48 -3.74
C GLY A 219 11.56 7.03 -3.21
N GLN A 220 12.67 7.56 -3.72
CA GLN A 220 14.04 7.15 -3.31
C GLN A 220 14.83 8.23 -2.56
N THR A 221 14.37 9.47 -2.56
CA THR A 221 14.97 10.53 -1.76
C THR A 221 13.98 10.89 -0.68
N TYR A 222 14.14 10.39 0.55
CA TYR A 222 13.38 10.94 1.67
C TYR A 222 14.31 11.74 2.56
N TRP A 223 13.86 12.93 2.94
CA TRP A 223 14.56 13.74 3.94
C TRP A 223 14.66 13.00 5.30
N THR A 224 13.80 12.01 5.52
CA THR A 224 13.83 11.13 6.68
C THR A 224 14.99 10.14 6.65
N ASP A 225 15.57 9.84 5.48
CA ASP A 225 16.79 9.03 5.39
C ASP A 225 17.98 9.83 5.92
N ASP A 226 18.12 11.09 5.50
CA ASP A 226 19.12 12.03 6.02
C ASP A 226 18.98 12.24 7.54
N ALA A 227 17.74 12.45 8.01
CA ALA A 227 17.46 12.59 9.43
C ALA A 227 17.75 11.31 10.21
N ALA A 228 17.48 10.13 9.62
CA ALA A 228 17.77 8.83 10.23
C ALA A 228 19.28 8.57 10.33
N GLU A 229 20.07 8.92 9.33
CA GLU A 229 21.54 8.80 9.37
C GLU A 229 22.15 9.67 10.47
N VAL A 230 21.61 10.87 10.66
CA VAL A 230 22.04 11.74 11.77
C VAL A 230 21.67 11.13 13.12
N LEU A 231 20.46 10.59 13.27
CA LEU A 231 20.08 9.88 14.49
C LEU A 231 20.97 8.65 14.71
N ASP A 232 21.24 7.88 13.67
CA ASP A 232 22.06 6.67 13.74
C ASP A 232 23.46 6.94 14.30
N ASN A 233 24.12 7.96 13.75
CA ASN A 233 25.48 8.33 14.11
C ASN A 233 25.61 8.95 15.51
N ASN A 234 24.53 9.51 16.07
CA ASN A 234 24.59 10.32 17.29
C ASN A 234 23.80 9.75 18.47
N MET A 235 22.81 8.88 18.24
CA MET A 235 22.03 8.26 19.33
C MET A 235 22.83 7.20 20.09
N GLU A 236 22.78 7.27 21.42
CA GLU A 236 23.34 6.22 22.28
C GLU A 236 22.40 5.00 22.39
N GLU A 237 22.93 3.88 22.89
CA GLU A 237 22.12 2.68 23.16
C GLU A 237 21.06 2.96 24.23
N GLY A 238 19.82 2.59 23.93
CA GLY A 238 18.66 2.76 24.81
C GLY A 238 18.00 4.15 24.76
N GLU A 239 18.51 5.05 23.93
CA GLU A 239 17.85 6.33 23.64
C GLU A 239 16.69 6.16 22.66
N ASP A 240 15.65 6.96 22.87
CA ASP A 240 14.48 7.01 21.99
C ASP A 240 14.43 8.36 21.26
N PHE A 241 13.69 8.41 20.15
CA PHE A 241 13.40 9.66 19.44
C PHE A 241 11.90 9.88 19.27
N LEU A 242 11.50 11.15 19.24
CA LEU A 242 10.13 11.57 19.01
C LEU A 242 10.01 12.29 17.67
N PHE A 243 9.20 11.74 16.78
CA PHE A 243 8.90 12.30 15.48
C PHE A 243 7.57 13.07 15.49
N ILE A 244 7.64 14.36 15.14
CA ILE A 244 6.49 15.25 15.04
C ILE A 244 6.07 15.40 13.58
N HIS A 245 4.90 14.88 13.25
CA HIS A 245 4.33 14.94 11.89
C HIS A 245 2.80 14.74 11.95
N ASP A 246 2.08 15.19 10.94
CA ASP A 246 0.65 14.86 10.78
C ASP A 246 0.40 13.34 10.69
N GLY A 247 -0.75 12.90 11.21
CA GLY A 247 -1.10 11.48 11.35
C GLY A 247 -1.15 10.70 10.05
N THR A 248 -1.46 11.36 8.94
CA THR A 248 -1.66 10.69 7.65
C THR A 248 -0.40 10.00 7.10
N LEU A 249 0.80 10.45 7.50
CA LEU A 249 2.07 9.90 7.01
C LEU A 249 3.10 9.63 8.12
N GLY A 250 2.86 10.07 9.36
CA GLY A 250 3.81 9.95 10.45
C GLY A 250 4.33 8.53 10.68
N MET A 251 3.43 7.55 10.72
CA MET A 251 3.80 6.13 10.87
C MET A 251 4.54 5.56 9.65
N HIS A 252 4.27 6.06 8.45
CA HIS A 252 4.96 5.61 7.24
C HIS A 252 6.42 6.06 7.22
N TYR A 253 6.69 7.29 7.66
CA TYR A 253 8.04 7.80 7.81
C TYR A 253 8.82 7.12 8.94
N LEU A 254 8.16 6.67 10.02
CA LEU A 254 8.86 5.86 11.02
C LEU A 254 9.46 4.56 10.45
N TYR A 255 8.88 3.98 9.39
CA TYR A 255 9.50 2.84 8.71
C TYR A 255 10.79 3.22 7.99
N THR A 256 10.89 4.43 7.42
CA THR A 256 12.13 4.88 6.77
C THR A 256 13.21 5.16 7.82
N PHE A 257 12.84 5.72 8.97
CA PHE A 257 13.77 5.85 10.11
C PHE A 257 14.29 4.50 10.57
N HIS A 258 13.42 3.49 10.69
CA HIS A 258 13.83 2.13 11.07
C HIS A 258 14.82 1.51 10.05
N THR A 259 14.75 1.88 8.77
CA THR A 259 15.72 1.39 7.78
C THR A 259 17.02 2.19 7.73
N GLY A 260 17.00 3.45 8.18
CA GLY A 260 18.17 4.33 8.20
C GLY A 260 18.98 4.28 9.49
N ILE A 261 18.40 3.80 10.60
CA ILE A 261 19.11 3.57 11.86
C ILE A 261 19.56 2.11 11.91
N ASP A 262 20.85 1.88 12.09
CA ASP A 262 21.43 0.55 12.18
C ASP A 262 21.14 -0.08 13.55
N ASP A 263 20.88 -1.39 13.53
CA ASP A 263 20.76 -2.23 14.73
C ASP A 263 19.73 -1.75 15.76
N VAL A 264 18.64 -1.09 15.34
CA VAL A 264 17.54 -0.57 16.18
C VAL A 264 17.13 -1.53 17.31
N GLY A 265 16.96 -2.82 16.99
CA GLY A 265 16.56 -3.84 17.96
C GLY A 265 17.67 -4.25 18.95
N GLN A 266 18.94 -4.14 18.57
CA GLN A 266 20.08 -4.44 19.45
C GLN A 266 20.41 -3.24 20.35
N ARG A 267 20.36 -2.03 19.77
CA ARG A 267 20.56 -0.75 20.47
C ARG A 267 19.34 -0.32 21.30
N ASN A 268 18.24 -1.07 21.23
CA ASN A 268 17.00 -0.82 21.98
C ASN A 268 16.45 0.61 21.75
N ILE A 269 16.46 1.05 20.49
CA ILE A 269 15.96 2.37 20.07
C ILE A 269 14.48 2.27 19.73
N THR A 270 13.67 3.18 20.25
CA THR A 270 12.24 3.30 19.91
C THR A 270 11.94 4.64 19.25
N GLY A 271 11.32 4.59 18.07
CA GLY A 271 10.76 5.76 17.41
C GLY A 271 9.31 5.99 17.82
N HIS A 272 9.03 7.13 18.42
CA HIS A 272 7.67 7.57 18.78
C HIS A 272 7.13 8.55 17.76
N TRP A 273 5.82 8.56 17.52
CA TRP A 273 5.18 9.56 16.66
C TRP A 273 4.10 10.34 17.42
N ARG A 274 4.01 11.65 17.14
CA ARG A 274 2.97 12.56 17.65
C ARG A 274 2.56 13.59 16.58
N ALA A 275 1.28 13.95 16.57
CA ALA A 275 0.82 15.10 15.79
C ALA A 275 1.21 16.43 16.49
N PRO A 276 1.42 17.52 15.73
CA PRO A 276 1.89 18.79 16.28
C PRO A 276 1.03 19.35 17.42
N ASP A 277 -0.29 19.17 17.34
CA ASP A 277 -1.30 19.69 18.26
C ASP A 277 -1.70 18.67 19.35
N SER A 278 -0.99 17.55 19.45
CA SER A 278 -1.44 16.43 20.28
C SER A 278 -1.06 16.50 21.77
N GLY A 279 -0.50 17.63 22.20
CA GLY A 279 -0.04 17.86 23.59
C GLY A 279 1.20 17.06 23.98
N TRP A 280 2.04 16.70 23.00
CA TRP A 280 3.24 15.88 23.21
C TRP A 280 4.26 16.55 24.13
N GLN A 281 4.25 17.88 24.20
CA GLN A 281 5.09 18.67 25.08
C GLN A 281 4.82 18.31 26.55
N ASP A 282 3.55 18.16 26.95
CA ASP A 282 3.22 17.76 28.32
C ASP A 282 3.63 16.32 28.63
N GLU A 283 3.57 15.42 27.65
CA GLU A 283 4.06 14.04 27.80
C GLU A 283 5.58 14.01 27.98
N LEU A 284 6.32 14.76 27.16
CA LEU A 284 7.78 14.78 27.16
C LEU A 284 8.36 15.53 28.37
N VAL A 285 7.80 16.68 28.70
CA VAL A 285 8.34 17.60 29.73
C VAL A 285 7.81 17.26 31.11
N ASN A 286 6.50 17.09 31.22
CA ASN A 286 5.83 16.89 32.50
C ASN A 286 5.66 15.40 32.83
N GLY A 287 6.07 14.49 31.93
CA GLY A 287 5.96 13.04 32.12
C GLY A 287 4.52 12.55 32.19
N VAL A 288 3.57 13.31 31.61
CA VAL A 288 2.15 12.96 31.62
C VAL A 288 1.96 11.66 30.85
N LYS A 289 1.43 10.63 31.52
CA LYS A 289 1.13 9.35 30.88
C LYS A 289 -0.26 9.38 30.27
N MET A 290 -0.32 9.25 28.94
CA MET A 290 -1.55 9.05 28.20
C MET A 290 -1.71 7.58 27.81
N GLU A 291 -2.90 7.03 27.96
CA GLU A 291 -3.16 5.63 27.61
C GLU A 291 -2.91 5.37 26.12
N ASN A 292 -2.27 4.23 25.81
CA ASN A 292 -1.98 3.75 24.46
C ASN A 292 -1.05 4.64 23.59
N ARG A 293 -0.24 5.52 24.18
CA ARG A 293 0.68 6.40 23.42
C ARG A 293 2.18 6.07 23.57
N GLY A 294 2.52 5.01 24.28
CA GLY A 294 3.92 4.65 24.57
C GLY A 294 4.54 5.55 25.65
N ASN A 295 5.76 5.23 26.07
CA ASN A 295 6.48 5.96 27.12
C ASN A 295 7.56 6.84 26.48
N LEU A 296 7.57 8.15 26.77
CA LEU A 296 8.56 9.09 26.22
C LEU A 296 9.74 9.36 27.17
N SER A 297 9.86 8.62 28.28
CA SER A 297 10.87 8.91 29.32
C SER A 297 12.33 8.85 28.86
N ASN A 298 12.61 8.12 27.79
CA ASN A 298 13.97 7.93 27.28
C ASN A 298 14.22 8.75 26.00
N VAL A 299 13.28 9.63 25.63
CA VAL A 299 13.41 10.45 24.43
C VAL A 299 14.46 11.54 24.67
N GLN A 300 15.58 11.45 23.95
CA GLN A 300 16.66 12.46 23.95
C GLN A 300 16.77 13.22 22.62
N TRP A 301 15.96 12.82 21.63
CA TRP A 301 15.97 13.36 20.28
C TRP A 301 14.55 13.66 19.80
N ILE A 302 14.35 14.80 19.15
CA ILE A 302 13.07 15.15 18.52
C ILE A 302 13.34 15.52 17.07
N VAL A 303 12.55 14.95 16.17
CA VAL A 303 12.58 15.27 14.74
C VAL A 303 11.29 15.96 14.37
N PHE A 304 11.38 17.18 13.85
CA PHE A 304 10.26 17.92 13.29
C PHE A 304 10.25 17.76 11.78
N ALA A 305 9.11 17.30 11.26
CA ALA A 305 8.86 17.27 9.83
C ALA A 305 8.77 18.68 9.21
N PRO A 306 8.98 18.81 7.90
CA PRO A 306 8.77 20.07 7.20
C PRO A 306 7.41 20.71 7.49
N GLY A 307 7.42 21.98 7.90
CA GLY A 307 6.20 22.71 8.26
C GLY A 307 5.72 22.52 9.70
N THR A 308 6.38 21.65 10.47
CA THR A 308 6.15 21.51 11.92
C THR A 308 7.32 22.13 12.67
N TYR A 309 7.02 22.79 13.79
CA TYR A 309 8.02 23.51 14.57
C TYR A 309 7.62 23.48 16.04
N TRP A 310 8.60 23.73 16.90
CA TRP A 310 8.33 23.96 18.32
C TRP A 310 7.63 25.32 18.51
N THR A 311 6.39 25.32 19.01
CA THR A 311 5.57 26.54 19.09
C THR A 311 5.61 27.24 20.45
N ASP A 312 5.89 26.53 21.54
CA ASP A 312 5.63 27.01 22.91
C ASP A 312 6.88 27.43 23.70
N GLY A 313 7.88 27.98 23.01
CA GLY A 313 9.17 28.34 23.61
C GLY A 313 10.02 27.10 23.92
N TYR A 314 11.27 27.13 23.47
CA TYR A 314 12.21 26.02 23.67
C TYR A 314 12.53 25.85 25.15
N LEU A 315 12.65 24.61 25.60
CA LEU A 315 13.16 24.31 26.95
C LEU A 315 14.66 24.60 27.00
N GLU A 316 15.16 25.04 28.16
CA GLU A 316 16.59 25.38 28.32
C GLU A 316 17.53 24.21 28.00
N ASP A 317 17.08 22.98 28.23
CA ASP A 317 17.89 21.77 28.04
C ASP A 317 17.86 21.23 26.61
N TRP A 318 17.00 21.74 25.72
CA TRP A 318 16.87 21.27 24.34
C TRP A 318 17.52 22.25 23.36
N ASN A 319 18.42 21.75 22.52
CA ASN A 319 19.11 22.54 21.51
C ASN A 319 18.81 22.02 20.11
N MET A 320 18.57 22.94 19.17
CA MET A 320 18.53 22.60 17.76
C MET A 320 19.90 22.09 17.35
N SER A 321 19.94 20.82 16.98
CA SER A 321 21.13 20.06 16.62
C SER A 321 21.40 20.19 15.12
N LEU A 322 20.34 20.09 14.30
CA LEU A 322 20.45 20.17 12.85
C LEU A 322 19.22 20.83 12.24
N LEU A 323 19.45 21.59 11.17
CA LEU A 323 18.42 22.11 10.26
C LEU A 323 18.74 21.58 8.87
N GLY A 324 17.88 20.71 8.36
CA GLY A 324 17.98 20.18 6.99
C GLY A 324 16.86 20.73 6.10
N GLN A 325 16.99 20.50 4.81
CA GLN A 325 16.00 20.93 3.82
C GLN A 325 15.50 19.71 3.05
N ALA A 326 14.19 19.50 3.04
CA ALA A 326 13.58 18.49 2.21
C ALA A 326 13.63 18.92 0.74
N ASP A 327 13.86 17.96 -0.17
CA ASP A 327 13.75 18.23 -1.60
C ASP A 327 12.35 18.80 -1.91
N PHE A 328 12.30 19.80 -2.79
CA PHE A 328 11.05 20.41 -3.27
C PHE A 328 10.06 19.35 -3.75
N MET A 329 10.56 18.29 -4.40
CA MET A 329 9.72 17.21 -4.91
C MET A 329 9.05 16.38 -3.79
N ASN A 330 9.49 16.50 -2.54
CA ASN A 330 8.94 15.84 -1.35
C ASN A 330 8.16 16.78 -0.42
N GLY A 331 7.55 17.82 -0.99
CA GLY A 331 6.82 18.85 -0.24
C GLY A 331 7.69 20.05 0.14
N GLY A 332 9.02 19.92 0.05
CA GLY A 332 9.97 20.97 0.41
C GLY A 332 9.87 21.38 1.88
N GLY A 333 10.50 22.50 2.21
CA GLY A 333 10.54 23.03 3.57
C GLY A 333 11.71 22.50 4.39
N ASN A 334 11.82 23.00 5.62
CA ASN A 334 12.91 22.66 6.51
C ASN A 334 12.45 21.68 7.57
N TRP A 335 13.26 20.65 7.82
CA TRP A 335 13.09 19.75 8.93
C TRP A 335 14.16 20.04 9.97
N GLU A 336 13.85 19.77 11.24
CA GLU A 336 14.71 20.12 12.37
C GLU A 336 14.93 18.92 13.27
N ILE A 337 16.15 18.76 13.78
CA ILE A 337 16.47 17.83 14.85
C ILE A 337 16.85 18.63 16.09
N TRP A 338 16.23 18.27 17.20
CA TRP A 338 16.48 18.81 18.52
C TRP A 338 16.99 17.71 19.44
N SER A 339 17.92 18.04 20.32
CA SER A 339 18.48 17.10 21.28
C SER A 339 18.78 17.76 22.62
N THR A 340 18.80 16.94 23.67
CA THR A 340 19.33 17.28 24.99
C THR A 340 20.86 17.25 25.06
N HIS A 341 21.52 16.66 24.05
CA HIS A 341 22.97 16.61 23.96
C HIS A 341 23.57 18.00 23.67
N VAL A 342 24.63 18.38 24.39
CA VAL A 342 25.25 19.72 24.35
C VAL A 342 26.23 19.85 23.18
N ARG A 343 26.27 21.06 22.61
CA ARG A 343 27.04 21.62 21.47
C ARG A 343 28.56 21.37 21.37
N GLU A 344 29.15 20.41 22.08
CA GLU A 344 30.61 20.13 22.05
C GLU A 344 31.01 18.77 21.46
N GLN A 345 30.06 17.87 21.16
CA GLN A 345 30.34 16.80 20.21
C GLN A 345 29.88 17.25 18.83
N GLU A 346 30.83 17.29 17.90
CA GLU A 346 30.57 17.52 16.48
C GLU A 346 29.48 16.54 16.03
N ILE A 347 28.23 17.01 15.94
CA ILE A 347 27.17 16.26 15.27
C ILE A 347 27.72 16.00 13.88
N VAL A 348 28.00 14.74 13.56
CA VAL A 348 28.58 14.35 12.27
C VAL A 348 27.49 14.63 11.23
N PRO A 349 27.63 15.69 10.40
CA PRO A 349 26.65 16.00 9.38
C PRO A 349 27.13 15.28 8.12
N PHE A 350 26.63 14.06 7.93
CA PHE A 350 26.87 13.18 6.77
C PHE A 350 28.26 12.54 6.67
#